data_AF-A0A2H5XPB1-F1
#
_entry.id   AF-A0A2H5XPB1-F1
#
_cell.length_a   1.000
_cell.length_b   1.000
_cell.length_c   1.000
_cell.angle_alpha   90.00
_cell.angle_beta   90.00
_cell.angle_gamma   90.00
#
_symmetry.space_group_name_H-M   'P 1'
#
loop_
_entity.id
_entity.type
_entity.pdbx_description
1 polymer ?
#
loop_
_entity_poly.entity_id
_entity_poly.type
_entity_poly.pdbx_seq_one_letter_code
_entity_poly.pdbx_strand_id
1 'polypeptide(L)'
;MGREKSSKTKKEELIKMGYIPIRKIAELAGVEKSTIHFYISKGLLPKPVMVSKQMALYPPETVERIKIIKQLQKRFLPLKEIKKILKDQKNIDIKEILTRIDAGILNEFKKEKKEEKKIDLPKNVLEELKKIGMIKDGGEFDNQILALVYEMREAGINEENGFNIKFMKTYIDICKKLTEIEFSEFNSKVIGKLPPEKIVEMAKIAIEKTSELIKILHKKFLIEKLEEITKDIQNQKK
;
A
#
# COMPACT_ATOMS: atom_id res chain seq x y z
N MET A 1 -26.31 21.60 44.24
CA MET A 1 -24.88 21.32 44.55
C MET A 1 -24.46 19.84 44.38
N GLY A 2 -25.33 18.90 43.96
CA GLY A 2 -24.96 17.47 43.85
C GLY A 2 -24.31 17.02 42.52
N ARG A 3 -24.51 17.73 41.40
CA ARG A 3 -23.99 17.32 40.07
C ARG A 3 -22.52 17.66 39.83
N GLU A 4 -22.01 18.72 40.46
CA GLU A 4 -20.62 19.19 40.23
C GLU A 4 -19.57 18.36 41.00
N LYS A 5 -19.90 17.88 42.21
CA LYS A 5 -19.00 17.00 42.98
C LYS A 5 -18.82 15.63 42.28
N SER A 6 -19.89 15.07 41.72
CA SER A 6 -19.85 13.78 41.00
C SER A 6 -19.03 13.82 39.69
N SER A 7 -19.05 14.95 38.96
CA SER A 7 -18.28 15.13 37.72
C SER A 7 -16.78 15.31 37.94
N LYS A 8 -16.36 15.98 39.04
CA LYS A 8 -14.93 16.10 39.41
C LYS A 8 -14.30 14.76 39.77
N THR A 9 -14.96 13.96 40.60
CA THR A 9 -14.47 12.64 41.03
C THR A 9 -14.32 11.68 39.84
N LYS A 10 -15.31 11.63 38.93
CA LYS A 10 -15.26 10.79 37.72
C LYS A 10 -14.11 11.17 36.77
N LYS A 11 -13.81 12.48 36.64
CA LYS A 11 -12.70 12.95 35.80
C LYS A 11 -11.36 12.50 36.36
N GLU A 12 -11.15 12.64 37.67
CA GLU A 12 -9.90 12.26 38.33
C GLU A 12 -9.65 10.75 38.26
N GLU A 13 -10.70 9.94 38.42
CA GLU A 13 -10.65 8.48 38.23
C GLU A 13 -10.24 8.10 36.80
N LEU A 14 -10.87 8.69 35.78
CA LEU A 14 -10.55 8.38 34.38
C LEU A 14 -9.12 8.79 34.01
N ILE A 15 -8.63 9.92 34.52
CA ILE A 15 -7.24 10.34 34.32
C ILE A 15 -6.28 9.35 35.00
N LYS A 16 -6.59 8.87 36.22
CA LYS A 16 -5.81 7.80 36.88
C LYS A 16 -5.81 6.50 36.08
N MET A 17 -6.91 6.19 35.38
CA MET A 17 -7.00 5.06 34.45
C MET A 17 -6.33 5.33 33.08
N GLY A 18 -5.63 6.46 32.92
CA GLY A 18 -4.88 6.78 31.71
C GLY A 18 -5.70 7.37 30.57
N TYR A 19 -6.97 7.75 30.81
CA TYR A 19 -7.77 8.40 29.78
C TYR A 19 -7.23 9.80 29.48
N ILE A 20 -7.17 10.15 28.19
CA ILE A 20 -6.57 11.41 27.73
C ILE A 20 -7.50 12.21 26.82
N PRO A 21 -7.34 13.54 26.75
CA PRO A 21 -8.14 14.39 25.86
C PRO A 21 -7.84 14.11 24.38
N ILE A 22 -8.81 14.40 23.49
CA ILE A 22 -8.66 14.20 22.04
C ILE A 22 -7.42 14.87 21.44
N ARG A 23 -7.01 16.04 21.96
CA ARG A 23 -5.80 16.75 21.50
C ARG A 23 -4.55 15.89 21.68
N LYS A 24 -4.44 15.20 22.82
CA LYS A 24 -3.29 14.32 23.11
C LYS A 24 -3.36 13.03 22.30
N ILE A 25 -4.55 12.49 22.04
CA ILE A 25 -4.73 11.36 21.11
C ILE A 25 -4.24 11.75 19.70
N ALA A 26 -4.68 12.90 19.19
CA ALA A 26 -4.31 13.40 17.86
C ALA A 26 -2.78 13.54 17.70
N GLU A 27 -2.13 14.13 18.71
CA GLU A 27 -0.67 14.28 18.75
C GLU A 27 0.05 12.93 18.78
N LEU A 28 -0.31 12.03 19.71
CA LEU A 28 0.35 10.73 19.87
C LEU A 28 0.11 9.76 18.71
N ALA A 29 -1.03 9.89 18.03
CA ALA A 29 -1.37 9.07 16.87
C ALA A 29 -0.97 9.69 15.53
N GLY A 30 -0.53 10.96 15.51
CA GLY A 30 -0.16 11.68 14.29
C GLY A 30 -1.34 11.87 13.34
N VAL A 31 -2.54 12.14 13.85
CA VAL A 31 -3.75 12.34 13.04
C VAL A 31 -4.51 13.59 13.48
N GLU A 32 -5.30 14.14 12.57
CA GLU A 32 -6.20 15.23 12.92
C GLU A 32 -7.37 14.76 13.79
N LYS A 33 -7.93 15.69 14.59
CA LYS A 33 -9.15 15.43 15.39
C LYS A 33 -10.33 15.00 14.52
N SER A 34 -10.45 15.56 13.30
CA SER A 34 -11.44 15.20 12.29
C SER A 34 -11.40 13.70 11.97
N THR A 35 -10.21 13.14 11.80
CA THR A 35 -9.97 11.71 11.56
C THR A 35 -10.44 10.85 12.74
N ILE A 36 -10.17 11.28 13.97
CA ILE A 36 -10.61 10.57 15.18
C ILE A 36 -12.14 10.53 15.23
N HIS A 37 -12.82 11.67 15.02
CA HIS A 37 -14.28 11.73 14.98
C HIS A 37 -14.86 10.86 13.86
N PHE A 38 -14.23 10.87 12.68
CA PHE A 38 -14.62 10.03 11.56
C PHE A 38 -14.50 8.53 11.89
N TYR A 39 -13.40 8.09 12.51
CA TYR A 39 -13.28 6.69 12.91
C TYR A 39 -14.29 6.30 14.01
N ILE A 40 -14.62 7.20 14.93
CA ILE A 40 -15.68 6.97 15.93
C ILE A 40 -17.04 6.83 15.26
N SER A 41 -17.38 7.70 14.29
CA SER A 41 -18.67 7.63 13.59
C SER A 41 -18.81 6.37 12.74
N LYS A 42 -17.70 5.84 12.21
CA LYS A 42 -17.65 4.54 11.53
C LYS A 42 -17.60 3.35 12.50
N GLY A 43 -17.49 3.60 13.81
CA GLY A 43 -17.42 2.56 14.85
C GLY A 43 -16.11 1.76 14.82
N LEU A 44 -15.03 2.40 14.39
CA LEU A 44 -13.68 1.84 14.36
C LEU A 44 -12.91 2.07 15.66
N LEU A 45 -13.30 3.06 16.47
CA LEU A 45 -12.70 3.41 17.76
C LEU A 45 -13.71 3.28 18.90
N PRO A 46 -13.25 3.07 20.14
CA PRO A 46 -14.12 3.11 21.31
C PRO A 46 -14.77 4.50 21.46
N LYS A 47 -15.98 4.52 22.02
CA LYS A 47 -16.68 5.79 22.30
C LYS A 47 -15.97 6.52 23.45
N PRO A 48 -15.83 7.86 23.38
CA PRO A 48 -15.29 8.62 24.49
C PRO A 48 -16.26 8.69 25.67
N VAL A 49 -15.73 9.00 26.86
CA VAL A 49 -16.50 9.24 28.07
C VAL A 49 -16.62 10.74 28.29
N MET A 50 -17.86 11.25 28.32
CA MET A 50 -18.13 12.66 28.64
C MET A 50 -17.89 12.89 30.14
N VAL A 51 -17.01 13.84 30.47
CA VAL A 51 -16.72 14.27 31.85
C VAL A 51 -17.35 15.63 32.18
N SER A 52 -17.72 16.42 31.17
CA SER A 52 -18.54 17.63 31.29
C SER A 52 -19.33 17.88 30.00
N LYS A 53 -20.12 18.96 29.92
CA LYS A 53 -20.90 19.32 28.71
C LYS A 53 -20.01 19.51 27.46
N GLN A 54 -18.74 19.88 27.64
CA GLN A 54 -17.81 20.22 26.55
C GLN A 54 -16.56 19.34 26.52
N MET A 55 -16.33 18.50 27.53
CA MET A 55 -15.10 17.73 27.66
C MET A 55 -15.36 16.22 27.63
N ALA A 56 -14.65 15.58 26.71
CA ALA A 56 -14.62 14.15 26.50
C ALA A 56 -13.21 13.59 26.76
N LEU A 57 -13.14 12.45 27.43
CA LEU A 57 -11.91 11.71 27.66
C LEU A 57 -11.94 10.39 26.89
N TYR A 58 -10.78 10.00 26.35
CA TYR A 58 -10.63 8.85 25.47
C TYR A 58 -9.80 7.78 26.15
N PRO A 59 -10.16 6.50 26.01
CA PRO A 59 -9.34 5.41 26.52
C PRO A 59 -7.93 5.45 25.92
N PRO A 60 -6.87 5.14 26.70
CA PRO A 60 -5.48 5.21 26.23
C PRO A 60 -5.20 4.31 25.02
N GLU A 61 -5.87 3.14 24.92
CA GLU A 61 -5.73 2.21 23.81
C GLU A 61 -6.20 2.78 22.46
N THR A 62 -6.91 3.92 22.47
CA THR A 62 -7.35 4.63 21.26
C THR A 62 -6.17 5.00 20.37
N VAL A 63 -5.02 5.39 20.95
CA VAL A 63 -3.81 5.75 20.19
C VAL A 63 -3.31 4.56 19.38
N GLU A 64 -3.13 3.42 20.05
CA GLU A 64 -2.61 2.22 19.39
C GLU A 64 -3.59 1.69 18.33
N ARG A 65 -4.89 1.75 18.64
CA ARG A 65 -5.93 1.38 17.67
C ARG A 65 -5.91 2.26 16.42
N ILE A 66 -5.66 3.56 16.54
CA ILE A 66 -5.47 4.45 15.38
C ILE A 66 -4.25 4.04 14.57
N LYS A 67 -3.12 3.74 15.23
CA LYS A 67 -1.89 3.29 14.55
C LYS A 67 -2.13 2.01 13.76
N ILE A 68 -2.83 1.03 14.34
CA ILE A 68 -3.22 -0.21 13.66
C ILE A 68 -4.13 0.09 12.45
N ILE A 69 -5.16 0.93 12.61
CA ILE A 69 -6.03 1.34 11.49
C ILE A 69 -5.19 1.93 10.35
N LYS A 70 -4.23 2.81 10.65
CA LYS A 70 -3.35 3.41 9.64
C LYS A 70 -2.45 2.37 8.96
N GLN A 71 -1.92 1.40 9.69
CA GLN A 71 -1.11 0.32 9.10
C GLN A 71 -1.93 -0.58 8.17
N LEU A 72 -3.18 -0.88 8.53
CA LEU A 72 -4.10 -1.63 7.69
C LEU A 72 -4.54 -0.82 6.46
N GLN A 73 -4.79 0.49 6.61
CA GLN A 73 -5.10 1.37 5.48
C GLN A 73 -3.93 1.50 4.48
N LYS A 74 -2.68 1.51 4.96
CA LYS A 74 -1.48 1.48 4.10
C LYS A 74 -1.37 0.21 3.24
N ARG A 75 -2.11 -0.84 3.61
CA ARG A 75 -2.25 -2.10 2.86
C ARG A 75 -3.46 -2.10 1.93
N PHE A 76 -4.03 -0.91 1.69
CA PHE A 76 -5.23 -0.69 0.88
C PHE A 76 -6.48 -1.41 1.38
N LEU A 77 -6.55 -1.75 2.68
CA LEU A 77 -7.74 -2.39 3.24
C LEU A 77 -8.92 -1.41 3.35
N PRO A 78 -10.11 -1.79 2.86
CA PRO A 78 -11.33 -1.02 3.07
C PRO A 78 -11.69 -0.94 4.55
N LEU A 79 -12.21 0.21 5.01
CA LEU A 79 -12.61 0.44 6.41
C LEU A 79 -13.58 -0.62 6.95
N LYS A 80 -14.43 -1.19 6.09
CA LYS A 80 -15.36 -2.27 6.45
C LYS A 80 -14.63 -3.53 6.89
N GLU A 81 -13.55 -3.90 6.19
CA GLU A 81 -12.74 -5.07 6.54
C GLU A 81 -11.86 -4.79 7.75
N ILE A 82 -11.27 -3.58 7.85
CA ILE A 82 -10.54 -3.14 9.05
C ILE A 82 -11.43 -3.26 10.29
N LYS A 83 -12.71 -2.86 10.20
CA LYS A 83 -13.66 -2.96 11.31
C LYS A 83 -13.91 -4.41 11.75
N LYS A 84 -13.93 -5.38 10.82
CA LYS A 84 -14.07 -6.81 11.14
C LYS A 84 -12.83 -7.30 11.88
N ILE A 85 -11.64 -7.05 11.32
CA ILE A 85 -10.34 -7.42 11.92
C ILE A 85 -10.24 -6.89 13.36
N LEU A 86 -10.58 -5.62 13.59
CA LEU A 86 -10.50 -5.00 14.91
C LEU A 86 -11.55 -5.49 15.93
N LYS A 87 -12.61 -6.19 15.49
CA LYS A 87 -13.61 -6.78 16.40
C LYS A 87 -13.19 -8.14 16.89
N ASP A 88 -12.63 -8.95 16.00
CA ASP A 88 -12.33 -10.36 16.25
C ASP A 88 -11.02 -10.54 17.03
N GLN A 89 -10.14 -9.52 17.02
CA GLN A 89 -8.76 -9.63 17.48
C GLN A 89 -8.44 -8.80 18.74
N LYS A 90 -9.35 -8.77 19.72
CA LYS A 90 -9.19 -7.94 20.94
C LYS A 90 -7.89 -8.20 21.73
N ASN A 91 -7.22 -9.35 21.54
CA ASN A 91 -6.00 -9.75 22.25
C ASN A 91 -4.82 -10.14 21.33
N ILE A 92 -4.90 -9.91 20.02
CA ILE A 92 -3.84 -10.31 19.08
C ILE A 92 -3.04 -9.06 18.68
N ASP A 93 -1.71 -9.13 18.76
CA ASP A 93 -0.84 -8.09 18.24
C ASP A 93 -0.84 -8.12 16.70
N ILE A 94 -1.81 -7.41 16.11
CA ILE A 94 -1.93 -7.23 14.65
C ILE A 94 -0.62 -6.72 14.07
N LYS A 95 0.07 -5.81 14.77
CA LYS A 95 1.30 -5.21 14.26
C LYS A 95 2.40 -6.25 14.16
N GLU A 96 2.52 -7.14 15.15
CA GLU A 96 3.45 -8.26 15.10
C GLU A 96 3.13 -9.21 13.94
N ILE A 97 1.85 -9.59 13.77
CA ILE A 97 1.41 -10.44 12.66
C ILE A 97 1.77 -9.82 11.30
N LEU A 98 1.43 -8.55 11.11
CA LEU A 98 1.73 -7.84 9.87
C LEU A 98 3.24 -7.77 9.61
N THR A 99 4.04 -7.56 10.66
CA THR A 99 5.50 -7.54 10.56
C THR A 99 6.06 -8.91 10.14
N ARG A 100 5.52 -10.01 10.69
CA ARG A 100 5.90 -11.38 10.31
C ARG A 100 5.55 -11.69 8.85
N ILE A 101 4.35 -11.27 8.40
CA ILE A 101 3.93 -11.42 7.00
C ILE A 101 4.89 -10.66 6.09
N ASP A 102 5.12 -9.38 6.36
CA ASP A 102 6.00 -8.52 5.55
C ASP A 102 7.42 -9.11 5.47
N ALA A 103 7.99 -9.51 6.61
CA ALA A 103 9.32 -10.11 6.66
C ALA A 103 9.40 -11.44 5.89
N GLY A 104 8.38 -12.29 6.03
CA GLY A 104 8.29 -13.56 5.33
C GLY A 104 8.24 -13.42 3.81
N ILE A 105 7.51 -12.41 3.31
CA ILE A 105 7.47 -12.08 1.88
C ILE A 105 8.82 -11.50 1.43
N LEU A 106 9.31 -10.46 2.11
CA LEU A 106 10.54 -9.77 1.73
C LEU A 106 11.78 -10.68 1.73
N ASN A 107 11.86 -11.65 2.64
CA ASN A 107 13.02 -12.54 2.73
C ASN A 107 13.15 -13.47 1.53
N GLU A 108 12.08 -13.79 0.82
CA GLU A 108 12.22 -14.58 -0.41
C GLU A 108 12.71 -13.74 -1.58
N PHE A 109 12.17 -12.54 -1.74
CA PHE A 109 12.54 -11.66 -2.86
C PHE A 109 13.87 -10.92 -2.64
N LYS A 110 14.54 -11.10 -1.50
CA LYS A 110 15.89 -10.57 -1.24
C LYS A 110 17.02 -11.48 -1.76
N LYS A 111 16.73 -12.73 -2.11
CA LYS A 111 17.77 -13.76 -2.34
C LYS A 111 18.48 -13.68 -3.69
N GLU A 112 18.10 -12.78 -4.60
CA GLU A 112 18.68 -12.72 -5.93
C GLU A 112 19.50 -11.44 -6.15
N LYS A 113 20.69 -11.36 -5.55
CA LYS A 113 21.72 -10.44 -6.07
C LYS A 113 22.38 -11.07 -7.28
N LYS A 114 21.86 -10.79 -8.48
CA LYS A 114 22.60 -11.01 -9.72
C LYS A 114 23.71 -9.98 -9.85
N GLU A 115 24.80 -10.38 -10.51
CA GLU A 115 25.96 -9.53 -10.79
C GLU A 115 25.53 -8.21 -11.45
N GLU A 116 26.07 -7.10 -10.95
CA GLU A 116 25.92 -5.79 -11.55
C GLU A 116 26.68 -5.76 -12.88
N LYS A 117 25.96 -5.99 -13.98
CA LYS A 117 26.51 -5.66 -15.30
C LYS A 117 26.57 -4.15 -15.42
N LYS A 118 27.75 -3.63 -15.72
CA LYS A 118 27.94 -2.22 -16.04
C LYS A 118 27.25 -1.93 -17.37
N ILE A 119 26.07 -1.32 -17.29
CA ILE A 119 25.30 -0.91 -18.46
C ILE A 119 25.64 0.55 -18.74
N ASP A 120 26.11 0.83 -19.95
CA ASP A 120 26.43 2.19 -20.38
C ASP A 120 25.19 2.86 -20.97
N LEU A 121 24.58 3.76 -20.20
CA LEU A 121 23.44 4.56 -20.63
C LEU A 121 23.79 6.05 -20.52
N PRO A 122 23.31 6.89 -21.44
CA PRO A 122 23.50 8.33 -21.37
C PRO A 122 23.04 8.90 -20.01
N LYS A 123 23.84 9.80 -19.42
CA LYS A 123 23.57 10.36 -18.08
C LYS A 123 22.18 10.99 -17.96
N ASN A 124 21.74 11.71 -18.99
CA ASN A 124 20.41 12.32 -19.04
C ASN A 124 19.28 11.29 -19.01
N VAL A 125 19.48 10.11 -19.60
CA VAL A 125 18.50 9.01 -19.56
C VAL A 125 18.42 8.44 -18.15
N LEU A 126 19.55 8.19 -17.50
CA LEU A 126 19.60 7.72 -16.11
C LEU A 126 18.91 8.71 -15.16
N GLU A 127 19.17 10.00 -15.31
CA GLU A 127 18.54 11.06 -14.51
C GLU A 127 17.02 11.10 -14.73
N GLU A 128 16.55 10.99 -15.98
CA GLU A 128 15.12 11.00 -16.26
C GLU A 128 14.44 9.72 -15.75
N LEU A 129 15.07 8.54 -15.86
CA LEU A 129 14.57 7.29 -15.27
C LEU A 129 14.39 7.40 -13.75
N LYS A 130 15.35 8.01 -13.04
CA LYS A 130 15.23 8.32 -11.61
C LYS A 130 14.09 9.28 -11.33
N LYS A 131 14.01 10.35 -12.11
CA LYS A 131 13.00 11.41 -11.94
C LYS A 131 11.57 10.91 -12.14
N ILE A 132 11.32 10.04 -13.11
CA ILE A 132 10.00 9.42 -13.29
C ILE A 132 9.74 8.29 -12.27
N GLY A 133 10.77 7.89 -11.51
CA GLY A 133 10.70 6.85 -10.49
C GLY A 133 10.70 5.43 -11.05
N MET A 134 11.27 5.22 -12.24
CA MET A 134 11.43 3.89 -12.84
C MET A 134 12.55 3.12 -12.17
N ILE A 135 13.61 3.83 -11.76
CA ILE A 135 14.73 3.31 -10.97
C ILE A 135 14.92 4.18 -9.73
N LYS A 136 15.65 3.67 -8.74
CA LYS A 136 16.04 4.38 -7.52
C LYS A 136 17.56 4.53 -7.49
N ASP A 137 18.21 4.01 -6.44
CA ASP A 137 19.65 4.11 -6.20
C ASP A 137 20.33 2.74 -6.32
N GLY A 138 19.77 1.86 -7.15
CA GLY A 138 20.30 0.52 -7.42
C GLY A 138 19.45 -0.60 -6.82
N GLY A 139 19.92 -1.82 -7.05
CA GLY A 139 19.22 -3.05 -6.68
C GLY A 139 18.84 -3.87 -7.90
N GLU A 140 18.34 -5.08 -7.65
CA GLU A 140 18.10 -6.07 -8.71
C GLU A 140 17.10 -5.55 -9.76
N PHE A 141 15.98 -4.96 -9.33
CA PHE A 141 14.98 -4.41 -10.25
C PHE A 141 15.52 -3.25 -11.07
N ASP A 142 16.30 -2.34 -10.48
CA ASP A 142 16.93 -1.24 -11.20
C ASP A 142 17.86 -1.79 -12.29
N ASN A 143 18.67 -2.80 -11.97
CA ASN A 143 19.58 -3.43 -12.94
C ASN A 143 18.83 -4.10 -14.09
N GLN A 144 17.74 -4.82 -13.80
CA GLN A 144 16.90 -5.43 -14.83
C GLN A 144 16.23 -4.38 -15.73
N ILE A 145 15.75 -3.28 -15.14
CA ILE A 145 15.14 -2.16 -15.88
C ILE A 145 16.18 -1.49 -16.77
N LEU A 146 17.38 -1.22 -16.26
CA LEU A 146 18.46 -0.61 -17.04
C LEU A 146 18.86 -1.49 -18.22
N ALA A 147 18.91 -2.82 -18.03
CA ALA A 147 19.24 -3.76 -19.11
C ALA A 147 18.18 -3.71 -20.23
N LEU A 148 16.89 -3.73 -19.85
CA LEU A 148 15.80 -3.62 -20.81
C LEU A 148 15.83 -2.28 -21.56
N VAL A 149 16.06 -1.18 -20.85
CA VAL A 149 16.15 0.15 -21.49
C VAL A 149 17.34 0.21 -22.45
N TYR A 150 18.49 -0.35 -22.08
CA TYR A 150 19.65 -0.43 -22.97
C TYR A 150 19.31 -1.20 -24.25
N GLU A 151 18.75 -2.41 -24.13
CA GLU A 151 18.35 -3.23 -25.29
C GLU A 151 17.34 -2.51 -26.19
N MET A 152 16.36 -1.82 -25.60
CA MET A 152 15.40 -1.01 -26.37
C MET A 152 16.09 0.09 -27.17
N ARG A 153 17.07 0.78 -26.56
CA ARG A 153 17.79 1.87 -27.24
C ARG A 153 18.68 1.37 -28.37
N GLU A 154 19.37 0.25 -28.18
CA GLU A 154 20.20 -0.40 -29.20
C GLU A 154 19.35 -0.88 -30.39
N ALA A 155 18.09 -1.27 -30.15
CA ALA A 155 17.13 -1.61 -31.19
C ALA A 155 16.51 -0.37 -31.89
N GLY A 156 16.97 0.84 -31.57
CA GLY A 156 16.46 2.10 -32.12
C GLY A 156 15.21 2.64 -31.43
N ILE A 157 14.73 2.04 -30.33
CA ILE A 157 13.63 2.58 -29.54
C ILE A 157 14.19 3.65 -28.58
N ASN A 158 14.58 4.77 -29.16
CA ASN A 158 15.21 5.90 -28.48
C ASN A 158 14.74 7.23 -29.11
N GLU A 159 15.26 8.35 -28.59
CA GLU A 159 14.84 9.69 -28.98
C GLU A 159 15.12 10.02 -30.45
N GLU A 160 16.13 9.38 -31.07
CA GLU A 160 16.47 9.59 -32.48
C GLU A 160 15.33 9.15 -33.41
N ASN A 161 14.58 8.12 -33.01
CA ASN A 161 13.39 7.64 -33.71
C ASN A 161 12.07 8.12 -33.07
N GLY A 162 12.13 9.15 -32.22
CA GLY A 162 10.95 9.78 -31.62
C GLY A 162 10.41 9.10 -30.36
N PHE A 163 11.10 8.10 -29.80
CA PHE A 163 10.69 7.45 -28.55
C PHE A 163 11.24 8.21 -27.34
N ASN A 164 10.36 8.87 -26.60
CA ASN A 164 10.73 9.63 -25.42
C ASN A 164 10.61 8.78 -24.14
N ILE A 165 11.69 8.69 -23.36
CA ILE A 165 11.72 7.95 -22.09
C ILE A 165 10.65 8.42 -21.08
N LYS A 166 10.21 9.68 -21.16
CA LYS A 166 9.12 10.21 -20.30
C LYS A 166 7.81 9.45 -20.46
N PHE A 167 7.57 8.85 -21.63
CA PHE A 167 6.40 8.02 -21.85
C PHE A 167 6.34 6.82 -20.89
N MET A 168 7.51 6.32 -20.43
CA MET A 168 7.60 5.22 -19.47
C MET A 168 6.90 5.51 -18.14
N LYS A 169 6.70 6.78 -17.79
CA LYS A 169 5.90 7.18 -16.62
C LYS A 169 4.49 6.59 -16.65
N THR A 170 3.91 6.41 -17.85
CA THR A 170 2.59 5.81 -18.02
C THR A 170 2.56 4.37 -17.49
N TYR A 171 3.60 3.56 -17.79
CA TYR A 171 3.71 2.21 -17.26
C TYR A 171 3.81 2.22 -15.73
N ILE A 172 4.61 3.14 -15.16
CA ILE A 172 4.75 3.27 -13.70
C ILE A 172 3.42 3.59 -13.04
N ASP A 173 2.68 4.56 -13.58
CA ASP A 173 1.41 5.01 -13.02
C ASP A 173 0.35 3.89 -13.09
N ILE A 174 0.30 3.14 -14.19
CA ILE A 174 -0.58 1.96 -14.35
C ILE A 174 -0.19 0.85 -13.38
N CYS A 175 1.10 0.50 -13.29
CA CYS A 175 1.58 -0.53 -12.39
C CYS A 175 1.29 -0.18 -10.92
N LYS A 176 1.53 1.07 -10.51
CA LYS A 176 1.16 1.54 -9.16
C LYS A 176 -0.32 1.34 -8.91
N LYS A 177 -1.19 1.72 -9.85
CA LYS A 177 -2.62 1.57 -9.68
C LYS A 177 -3.05 0.11 -9.59
N LEU A 178 -2.45 -0.74 -10.42
CA LEU A 178 -2.68 -2.19 -10.39
C LEU A 178 -2.26 -2.77 -9.03
N THR A 179 -1.10 -2.37 -8.50
CA THR A 179 -0.64 -2.79 -7.18
C THR A 179 -1.63 -2.41 -6.07
N GLU A 180 -2.24 -1.21 -6.11
CA GLU A 180 -3.26 -0.84 -5.12
C GLU A 180 -4.47 -1.80 -5.15
N ILE A 181 -4.92 -2.14 -6.36
CA ILE A 181 -6.06 -3.04 -6.58
C ILE A 181 -5.72 -4.44 -6.09
N GLU A 182 -4.56 -4.98 -6.49
CA GLU A 182 -4.09 -6.31 -6.08
C GLU A 182 -3.90 -6.41 -4.57
N PHE A 183 -3.26 -5.40 -3.94
CA PHE A 183 -3.08 -5.36 -2.49
C PHE A 183 -4.43 -5.32 -1.77
N SER A 184 -5.35 -4.45 -2.19
CA SER A 184 -6.69 -4.36 -1.59
C SER A 184 -7.41 -5.70 -1.69
N GLU A 185 -7.43 -6.28 -2.88
CA GLU A 185 -8.17 -7.52 -3.17
C GLU A 185 -7.60 -8.71 -2.40
N PHE A 186 -6.27 -8.87 -2.39
CA PHE A 186 -5.60 -9.95 -1.67
C PHE A 186 -5.74 -9.77 -0.15
N ASN A 187 -5.34 -8.61 0.38
CA ASN A 187 -5.30 -8.37 1.83
C ASN A 187 -6.70 -8.45 2.45
N SER A 188 -7.73 -7.98 1.76
CA SER A 188 -9.12 -8.06 2.25
C SER A 188 -9.60 -9.49 2.46
N LYS A 189 -9.04 -10.47 1.74
CA LYS A 189 -9.43 -11.89 1.83
C LYS A 189 -8.61 -12.69 2.82
N VAL A 190 -7.39 -12.25 3.12
CA VAL A 190 -6.45 -13.06 3.90
C VAL A 190 -6.13 -12.49 5.28
N ILE A 191 -6.01 -11.16 5.42
CA ILE A 191 -5.65 -10.55 6.71
C ILE A 191 -6.79 -10.70 7.70
N GLY A 192 -6.45 -11.28 8.86
CA GLY A 192 -7.40 -11.61 9.93
C GLY A 192 -8.30 -12.81 9.64
N LYS A 193 -8.10 -13.49 8.50
CA LYS A 193 -8.86 -14.68 8.08
C LYS A 193 -7.99 -15.93 8.00
N LEU A 194 -6.69 -15.77 7.69
CA LEU A 194 -5.74 -16.87 7.53
C LEU A 194 -4.52 -16.71 8.47
N PRO A 195 -3.82 -17.82 8.80
CA PRO A 195 -2.55 -17.77 9.53
C PRO A 195 -1.46 -17.04 8.76
N PRO A 196 -0.53 -16.31 9.42
CA PRO A 196 0.53 -15.54 8.77
C PRO A 196 1.37 -16.36 7.77
N GLU A 197 1.72 -17.60 8.12
CA GLU A 197 2.58 -18.48 7.33
C GLU A 197 1.92 -18.82 5.99
N LYS A 198 0.61 -19.13 6.03
CA LYS A 198 -0.19 -19.39 4.83
C LYS A 198 -0.34 -18.14 3.97
N ILE A 199 -0.49 -16.96 4.57
CA ILE A 199 -0.55 -15.69 3.84
C ILE A 199 0.75 -15.46 3.07
N VAL A 200 1.89 -15.72 3.71
CA VAL A 200 3.22 -15.60 3.12
C VAL A 200 3.38 -16.55 1.93
N GLU A 201 2.99 -17.83 2.05
CA GLU A 201 3.00 -18.78 0.93
C GLU A 201 2.13 -18.34 -0.24
N MET A 202 0.90 -17.90 0.04
CA MET A 202 -0.02 -17.42 -1.00
C MET A 202 0.51 -16.16 -1.69
N ALA A 203 1.08 -15.22 -0.93
CA ALA A 203 1.61 -13.97 -1.48
C ALA A 203 2.79 -14.21 -2.42
N LYS A 204 3.69 -15.16 -2.09
CA LYS A 204 4.81 -15.55 -2.96
C LYS A 204 4.31 -15.99 -4.34
N ILE A 205 3.40 -16.98 -4.33
CA ILE A 205 2.82 -17.52 -5.57
C ILE A 205 2.07 -16.44 -6.33
N ALA A 206 1.28 -15.60 -5.63
CA ALA A 206 0.53 -14.53 -6.25
C ALA A 206 1.45 -13.55 -6.97
N ILE A 207 2.49 -13.03 -6.31
CA ILE A 207 3.43 -12.06 -6.90
C ILE A 207 4.10 -12.62 -8.16
N GLU A 208 4.57 -13.87 -8.12
CA GLU A 208 5.23 -14.50 -9.26
C GLU A 208 4.25 -14.71 -10.42
N LYS A 209 3.11 -15.34 -10.16
CA LYS A 209 2.17 -15.74 -11.22
C LYS A 209 1.37 -14.59 -11.80
N THR A 210 1.04 -13.55 -11.02
CA THR A 210 0.41 -12.35 -11.59
C THR A 210 1.40 -11.57 -12.45
N SER A 211 2.68 -11.51 -12.08
CA SER A 211 3.71 -10.88 -12.91
C SER A 211 3.87 -11.59 -14.28
N GLU A 212 3.90 -12.92 -14.29
CA GLU A 212 3.89 -13.72 -15.53
C GLU A 212 2.62 -13.46 -16.36
N LEU A 213 1.45 -13.47 -15.71
CA LEU A 213 0.17 -13.23 -16.37
C LEU A 213 0.11 -11.84 -17.02
N ILE A 214 0.57 -10.79 -16.33
CA ILE A 214 0.57 -9.42 -16.85
C ILE A 214 1.46 -9.33 -18.10
N LYS A 215 2.64 -9.96 -18.08
CA LYS A 215 3.53 -10.02 -19.25
C LYS A 215 2.83 -10.66 -20.46
N ILE A 216 2.13 -11.76 -20.24
CA ILE A 216 1.38 -12.47 -21.29
C ILE A 216 0.24 -11.61 -21.82
N LEU A 217 -0.58 -11.04 -20.93
CA LEU A 217 -1.73 -10.22 -21.31
C LEU A 217 -1.31 -8.96 -22.08
N HIS A 218 -0.26 -8.28 -21.63
CA HIS A 218 0.29 -7.13 -22.34
C HIS A 218 0.69 -7.49 -23.77
N LYS A 219 1.46 -8.57 -23.94
CA LYS A 219 1.86 -9.03 -25.28
C LYS A 219 0.64 -9.44 -26.12
N LYS A 220 -0.30 -10.19 -25.53
CA LYS A 220 -1.52 -10.63 -26.20
C LYS A 220 -2.33 -9.46 -26.75
N PHE A 221 -2.61 -8.45 -25.93
CA PHE A 221 -3.43 -7.31 -26.35
C PHE A 221 -2.76 -6.44 -27.43
N LEU A 222 -1.42 -6.32 -27.41
CA LEU A 222 -0.70 -5.64 -28.49
C LEU A 222 -0.82 -6.40 -29.82
N ILE A 223 -0.68 -7.73 -29.80
CA ILE A 223 -0.81 -8.55 -31.01
C ILE A 223 -2.24 -8.55 -31.53
N GLU A 224 -3.23 -8.71 -30.66
CA GLU A 224 -4.65 -8.64 -31.06
C GLU A 224 -4.99 -7.30 -31.73
N LYS A 225 -4.43 -6.19 -31.23
CA LYS A 225 -4.64 -4.88 -31.87
C LYS A 225 -4.01 -4.79 -33.26
N LEU A 226 -2.82 -5.37 -33.46
CA LEU A 226 -2.19 -5.43 -34.78
C LEU A 226 -2.98 -6.30 -35.75
N GLU A 227 -3.52 -7.43 -35.29
CA GLU A 227 -4.38 -8.30 -36.10
C GLU A 227 -5.68 -7.60 -36.50
N GLU A 228 -6.31 -6.87 -35.58
CA GLU A 228 -7.51 -6.05 -35.85
C GLU A 228 -7.24 -5.04 -36.97
N ILE A 229 -6.20 -4.21 -36.82
CA ILE A 229 -5.84 -3.18 -37.80
C ILE A 229 -5.50 -3.81 -39.16
N THR A 230 -4.79 -4.94 -39.17
CA THR A 230 -4.41 -5.62 -40.42
C THR A 230 -5.64 -6.14 -41.17
N LYS A 231 -6.63 -6.69 -40.45
CA LYS A 231 -7.89 -7.14 -41.05
C LYS A 231 -8.68 -5.97 -41.64
N ASP A 232 -8.74 -4.84 -40.95
CA ASP A 232 -9.44 -3.65 -41.44
C ASP A 232 -8.83 -3.13 -42.75
N ILE A 233 -7.50 -3.08 -42.85
CA ILE A 233 -6.79 -2.69 -44.08
C ILE A 233 -7.10 -3.67 -45.23
N GLN A 234 -7.19 -4.97 -44.95
CA GLN A 234 -7.50 -5.98 -45.96
C GLN A 234 -8.96 -5.89 -46.44
N ASN A 235 -9.88 -5.54 -45.55
CA ASN A 235 -11.30 -5.39 -45.87
C ASN A 235 -11.61 -4.11 -46.66
N GLN A 236 -10.84 -3.03 -46.45
CA GLN A 236 -10.98 -1.78 -47.23
C GLN A 236 -10.44 -1.87 -48.66
N LYS A 237 -9.69 -2.93 -49.00
CA LYS A 237 -9.15 -3.19 -50.33
C LYS A 237 -10.03 -4.11 -51.20
N LYS A 238 -11.15 -4.60 -50.65
CA LYS A 238 -12.16 -5.42 -51.36
C LYS A 238 -13.40 -4.59 -51.62
#